data_AF-A0A9X9SPH6-F1
#
_entry.id   AF-A0A9X9SPH6-F1
#
_cell.length_a   1.000
_cell.length_b   1.000
_cell.length_c   1.000
_cell.angle_alpha   90.00
_cell.angle_beta   90.00
_cell.angle_gamma   90.00
#
_symmetry.space_group_name_H-M   'P 1'
#
loop_
_entity.id
_entity.type
_entity.pdbx_description
1 polymer ?
#
loop_
_entity_poly.entity_id
_entity_poly.type
_entity_poly.pdbx_seq_one_letter_code
_entity_poly.pdbx_strand_id
1 'polypeptide(L)'
;MSNLSSIDTKFLLSLFSDPWMLAVHLLDILIVAYLIYRFIKALTGTKIMSLVQGVIFFLIIRFIAEWIGFTTITYLMNQVITYGVIAGVVIFAPEIRAGLEKFGRSTQVFLQKQTVSSEEALVDALIKSVAYMGPRKIGALIAIEQTQTLQEYIATGIPLNADISSQLLINIFIPNTPLHDGAVIVGHNKIVAASAYLPLSESMTISKEFGTRHRAAIGLSENSDALTIIVSEETGATSVARKGQFLHDLTADEFETVLRTYLISEPTVTLPWYKKILGGKGK
;
A
#
# COMPACT_ATOMS: atom_id res chain seq x y z
N MET A 1 -3.80 49.95 3.41
CA MET A 1 -2.45 49.48 3.81
C MET A 1 -2.30 49.66 5.32
N SER A 2 -2.95 48.80 6.10
CA SER A 2 -2.95 48.89 7.56
C SER A 2 -3.06 47.48 8.14
N ASN A 3 -2.19 47.20 9.13
CA ASN A 3 -2.19 46.05 10.03
C ASN A 3 -1.39 44.81 9.59
N LEU A 4 -0.11 45.01 9.25
CA LEU A 4 0.95 44.00 9.47
C LEU A 4 1.68 44.22 10.82
N SER A 5 1.26 45.22 11.61
CA SER A 5 1.89 45.63 12.88
C SER A 5 1.24 45.01 14.13
N SER A 6 0.34 44.05 13.97
CA SER A 6 -0.29 43.32 15.09
C SER A 6 0.29 41.93 15.28
N ILE A 7 1.60 41.74 15.01
CA ILE A 7 2.35 40.72 15.75
C ILE A 7 2.41 41.27 17.16
N ASP A 8 1.41 40.86 17.95
CA ASP A 8 1.11 41.38 19.27
C ASP A 8 2.40 41.45 20.07
N THR A 9 2.81 42.64 20.51
CA THR A 9 4.01 42.80 21.36
C THR A 9 3.86 41.98 22.63
N LYS A 10 2.61 41.65 23.02
CA LYS A 10 2.27 40.67 24.05
C LYS A 10 2.60 39.22 23.69
N PHE A 11 2.48 38.79 22.43
CA PHE A 11 2.92 37.46 21.98
C PHE A 11 4.46 37.34 22.03
N LEU A 12 5.15 38.40 21.62
CA LEU A 12 6.61 38.45 21.72
C LEU A 12 7.09 38.57 23.18
N LEU A 13 6.39 39.29 24.05
CA LEU A 13 6.70 39.36 25.49
C LEU A 13 6.32 38.07 26.23
N SER A 14 5.24 37.38 25.83
CA SER A 14 4.85 36.08 26.40
C SER A 14 5.81 34.95 26.02
N LEU A 15 6.52 35.08 24.89
CA LEU A 15 7.61 34.18 24.52
C LEU A 15 8.79 34.26 25.50
N PHE A 16 9.03 35.39 26.17
CA PHE A 16 10.18 35.57 27.08
C PHE A 16 9.85 35.45 28.57
N SER A 17 8.58 35.47 28.97
CA SER A 17 8.19 35.43 30.39
C SER A 17 8.10 34.03 31.00
N ASP A 18 7.85 32.99 30.18
CA ASP A 18 7.80 31.60 30.62
C ASP A 18 8.65 30.70 29.69
N PRO A 19 9.90 30.36 30.09
CA PRO A 19 10.79 29.48 29.30
C PRO A 19 10.14 28.15 28.91
N TRP A 20 9.21 27.68 29.74
CA TRP A 20 8.40 26.48 29.50
C TRP A 20 7.40 26.65 28.35
N MET A 21 6.69 27.78 28.28
CA MET A 21 5.74 28.06 27.21
C MET A 21 6.44 28.23 25.86
N LEU A 22 7.61 28.86 25.84
CA LEU A 22 8.43 28.97 24.63
C LEU A 22 8.86 27.59 24.12
N ALA A 23 9.27 26.68 25.01
CA ALA A 23 9.60 25.30 24.63
C ALA A 23 8.40 24.55 24.03
N VAL A 24 7.20 24.73 24.61
CA VAL A 24 5.95 24.14 24.09
C VAL A 24 5.60 24.71 22.70
N HIS A 25 5.66 26.03 22.50
CA HIS A 25 5.39 26.65 21.20
C HIS A 25 6.43 26.26 20.15
N LEU A 26 7.70 26.16 20.52
CA LEU A 26 8.76 25.70 19.62
C LEU A 26 8.51 24.26 19.18
N LEU A 27 8.16 23.38 20.13
CA LEU A 27 7.87 21.98 19.88
C LEU A 27 6.60 21.82 19.02
N ASP A 28 5.56 22.62 19.27
CA ASP A 28 4.33 22.65 18.47
C ASP A 28 4.59 23.05 17.02
N ILE A 29 5.31 24.16 16.79
CA ILE A 29 5.70 24.60 15.44
C ILE A 29 6.56 23.53 14.75
N LEU A 30 7.47 22.86 15.49
CA LEU A 30 8.31 21.80 14.93
C LEU A 30 7.49 20.58 14.50
N ILE A 31 6.52 20.16 15.32
CA ILE A 31 5.59 19.07 14.98
C ILE A 31 4.79 19.44 13.74
N VAL A 32 4.17 20.62 13.72
CA VAL A 32 3.37 21.08 12.57
C VAL A 32 4.23 21.17 11.31
N ALA A 33 5.42 21.75 11.39
CA ALA A 33 6.36 21.84 10.28
C ALA A 33 6.79 20.46 9.76
N TYR A 34 7.05 19.51 10.67
CA TYR A 34 7.37 18.13 10.32
C TYR A 34 6.20 17.43 9.60
N LEU A 35 4.97 17.60 10.10
CA LEU A 35 3.77 17.03 9.49
C LEU A 35 3.52 17.62 8.09
N ILE A 36 3.62 18.94 7.94
CA ILE A 36 3.49 19.62 6.64
C ILE A 36 4.57 19.13 5.67
N TYR A 37 5.83 19.06 6.11
CA TYR A 37 6.92 18.57 5.27
C TYR A 37 6.66 17.13 4.80
N ARG A 38 6.21 16.24 5.70
CA ARG A 38 5.92 14.86 5.36
C ARG A 38 4.70 14.74 4.44
N PHE A 39 3.69 15.57 4.62
CA PHE A 39 2.52 15.65 3.74
C PHE A 39 2.92 16.08 2.33
N ILE A 40 3.72 17.15 2.19
CA ILE A 40 4.24 17.60 0.89
C ILE A 40 5.06 16.48 0.23
N LYS A 41 5.99 15.86 0.98
CA LYS A 41 6.83 14.78 0.46
C LYS A 41 6.02 13.57 -0.01
N ALA A 42 4.89 13.26 0.64
CA ALA A 42 3.99 12.18 0.25
C ALA A 42 3.24 12.45 -1.05
N LEU A 43 2.99 13.73 -1.38
CA LEU A 43 2.34 14.14 -2.61
C LEU A 43 3.33 14.29 -3.78
N THR A 44 4.60 14.61 -3.50
CA THR A 44 5.64 14.78 -4.52
C THR A 44 5.81 13.53 -5.39
N GLY A 45 5.74 13.70 -6.71
CA GLY A 45 5.86 12.61 -7.69
C GLY A 45 4.54 11.92 -8.05
N THR A 46 3.43 12.31 -7.43
CA THR A 46 2.09 11.80 -7.77
C THR A 46 1.38 12.71 -8.77
N LYS A 47 0.39 12.16 -9.51
CA LYS A 47 -0.51 12.97 -10.36
C LYS A 47 -1.24 14.06 -9.56
N ILE A 48 -1.49 13.83 -8.26
CA ILE A 48 -2.13 14.79 -7.35
C ILE A 48 -1.30 16.07 -7.21
N MET A 49 0.03 16.00 -7.31
CA MET A 49 0.89 17.19 -7.23
C MET A 49 0.59 18.20 -8.33
N SER A 50 0.33 17.72 -9.56
CA SER A 50 -0.03 18.59 -10.69
C SER A 50 -1.39 19.28 -10.47
N LEU A 51 -2.34 18.58 -9.84
CA LEU A 51 -3.64 19.14 -9.47
C LEU A 51 -3.50 20.23 -8.40
N VAL A 52 -2.72 19.97 -7.34
CA VAL A 52 -2.46 20.94 -6.27
C VAL A 52 -1.77 22.19 -6.82
N GLN A 53 -0.76 22.03 -7.67
CA GLN A 53 -0.10 23.16 -8.35
C GLN A 53 -1.08 23.96 -9.21
N GLY A 54 -1.96 23.28 -9.95
CA GLY A 54 -3.02 23.91 -10.75
C GLY A 54 -3.99 24.75 -9.89
N VAL A 55 -4.43 24.21 -8.75
CA VAL A 55 -5.30 24.93 -7.80
C VAL A 55 -4.58 26.14 -7.22
N ILE A 56 -3.33 26.00 -6.78
CA ILE A 56 -2.53 27.11 -6.25
C ILE A 56 -2.35 28.21 -7.31
N PHE A 57 -1.99 27.83 -8.54
CA PHE A 57 -1.85 28.77 -9.65
C PHE A 57 -3.16 29.50 -9.96
N PHE A 58 -4.28 28.78 -9.97
CA PHE A 58 -5.61 29.36 -10.15
C PHE A 58 -5.95 30.39 -9.05
N LEU A 59 -5.64 30.08 -7.78
CA LEU A 59 -5.84 31.00 -6.66
C LEU A 59 -4.95 32.25 -6.75
N ILE A 60 -3.70 32.10 -7.21
CA ILE A 60 -2.80 33.24 -7.45
C ILE A 60 -3.38 34.15 -8.53
N ILE A 61 -3.87 33.60 -9.65
CA ILE A 61 -4.50 34.40 -10.71
C ILE A 61 -5.72 35.15 -10.17
N ARG A 62 -6.56 34.48 -9.36
CA ARG A 62 -7.71 35.12 -8.72
C ARG A 62 -7.27 36.31 -7.87
N PHE A 63 -6.25 36.12 -7.02
CA PHE A 63 -5.73 37.19 -6.16
C PHE A 63 -5.21 38.37 -6.97
N ILE A 64 -4.50 38.10 -8.08
CA ILE A 64 -4.03 39.13 -9.01
C ILE A 64 -5.22 39.85 -9.66
N ALA A 65 -6.25 39.13 -10.12
CA ALA A 65 -7.44 39.72 -10.74
C ALA A 65 -8.21 40.62 -9.76
N GLU A 66 -8.31 40.21 -8.50
CA GLU A 66 -8.90 41.00 -7.42
C GLU A 66 -8.08 42.25 -7.11
N TRP A 67 -6.75 42.13 -7.08
CA TRP A 67 -5.85 43.27 -6.85
C TRP A 67 -5.86 44.30 -7.99
N ILE A 68 -5.96 43.84 -9.24
CA ILE A 68 -6.09 44.69 -10.44
C ILE A 68 -7.49 45.33 -10.54
N GLY A 69 -8.51 44.70 -9.94
CA GLY A 69 -9.89 45.20 -9.94
C GLY A 69 -10.78 44.62 -11.04
N PHE A 70 -10.46 43.44 -11.60
CA PHE A 70 -11.32 42.77 -12.59
C PHE A 70 -12.55 42.13 -11.96
N THR A 71 -13.60 42.92 -11.78
CA THR A 71 -14.85 42.52 -11.10
C THR A 71 -15.53 41.30 -11.75
N THR A 72 -15.70 41.28 -13.08
CA THR A 72 -16.35 40.16 -13.79
C THR A 72 -15.53 38.88 -13.75
N ILE A 73 -14.22 38.96 -13.93
CA ILE A 73 -13.33 37.79 -13.87
C ILE A 73 -13.33 37.21 -12.45
N THR A 74 -13.16 38.06 -11.44
CA THR A 74 -13.20 37.63 -10.03
C THR A 74 -14.56 37.00 -9.69
N TYR A 75 -15.67 37.54 -10.19
CA TYR A 75 -17.00 36.94 -10.03
C TYR A 75 -17.08 35.53 -10.64
N LEU A 76 -16.63 35.34 -11.88
CA LEU A 76 -16.63 34.04 -12.53
C LEU A 76 -15.71 33.03 -11.82
N MET A 77 -14.51 33.46 -11.43
CA MET A 77 -13.57 32.62 -10.68
C MET A 77 -14.14 32.20 -9.32
N ASN A 78 -14.86 33.11 -8.63
CA ASN A 78 -15.55 32.76 -7.39
C ASN A 78 -16.61 31.69 -7.63
N GLN A 79 -17.38 31.75 -8.72
CA GLN A 79 -18.36 30.72 -9.06
C GLN A 79 -17.70 29.37 -9.32
N VAL A 80 -16.57 29.36 -10.04
CA VAL A 80 -15.77 28.15 -10.27
C VAL A 80 -15.26 27.58 -8.96
N ILE A 81 -14.82 28.40 -8.01
CA ILE A 81 -14.37 27.93 -6.67
C ILE A 81 -15.56 27.35 -5.90
N THR A 82 -16.69 28.06 -5.83
CA THR A 82 -17.86 27.62 -5.06
C THR A 82 -18.39 26.27 -5.54
N TYR A 83 -18.60 26.11 -6.85
CA TYR A 83 -19.05 24.82 -7.39
C TYR A 83 -17.92 23.79 -7.49
N GLY A 84 -16.69 24.24 -7.71
CA GLY A 84 -15.50 23.38 -7.79
C GLY A 84 -15.19 22.67 -6.48
N VAL A 85 -15.40 23.32 -5.33
CA VAL A 85 -15.27 22.68 -4.01
C VAL A 85 -16.33 21.58 -3.85
N ILE A 86 -17.59 21.85 -4.21
CA ILE A 86 -18.67 20.85 -4.14
C ILE A 86 -18.37 19.66 -5.04
N ALA A 87 -18.03 19.92 -6.31
CA ALA A 87 -17.66 18.90 -7.27
C ALA A 87 -16.43 18.11 -6.81
N GLY A 88 -15.42 18.79 -6.25
CA GLY A 88 -14.23 18.18 -5.67
C GLY A 88 -14.59 17.21 -4.56
N VAL A 89 -15.41 17.60 -3.58
CA VAL A 89 -15.84 16.70 -2.50
C VAL A 89 -16.58 15.48 -3.03
N VAL A 90 -17.48 15.65 -4.01
CA VAL A 90 -18.24 14.52 -4.60
C VAL A 90 -17.32 13.58 -5.39
N ILE A 91 -16.41 14.12 -6.19
CA ILE A 91 -15.45 13.35 -6.98
C ILE A 91 -14.47 12.60 -6.07
N PHE A 92 -13.99 13.25 -5.00
CA PHE A 92 -13.04 12.67 -4.04
C PHE A 92 -13.71 11.88 -2.89
N ALA A 93 -15.04 11.78 -2.87
CA ALA A 93 -15.75 11.05 -1.82
C ALA A 93 -15.32 9.57 -1.71
N PRO A 94 -15.10 8.82 -2.82
CA PRO A 94 -14.60 7.45 -2.76
C PRO A 94 -13.21 7.34 -2.12
N GLU A 95 -12.29 8.25 -2.43
CA GLU A 95 -10.92 8.26 -1.92
C GLU A 95 -10.88 8.60 -0.43
N ILE A 96 -11.70 9.57 0.00
CA ILE A 96 -11.85 9.91 1.44
C ILE A 96 -12.38 8.68 2.19
N ARG A 97 -13.39 7.99 1.64
CA ARG A 97 -13.92 6.76 2.21
C ARG A 97 -12.84 5.68 2.32
N ALA A 98 -12.12 5.41 1.23
CA ALA A 98 -11.06 4.41 1.20
C ALA A 98 -9.90 4.75 2.17
N GLY A 99 -9.55 6.03 2.30
CA GLY A 99 -8.55 6.49 3.27
C GLY A 99 -8.98 6.29 4.72
N LEU A 100 -10.24 6.61 5.03
CA LEU A 100 -10.83 6.40 6.36
C LEU A 100 -10.98 4.92 6.71
N GLU A 101 -11.34 4.07 5.74
CA GLU A 101 -11.38 2.62 5.91
C GLU A 101 -9.99 2.06 6.25
N LYS A 102 -8.93 2.54 5.58
CA LYS A 102 -7.54 2.18 5.90
C LYS A 102 -7.13 2.65 7.30
N PHE A 103 -7.49 3.87 7.68
CA PHE A 103 -7.20 4.40 9.02
C PHE A 103 -7.95 3.64 10.13
N GLY A 104 -9.20 3.25 9.88
CA GLY A 104 -10.02 2.45 10.80
C GLY A 104 -9.55 1.00 10.97
N ARG A 105 -9.04 0.36 9.91
CA ARG A 105 -8.45 -1.00 10.01
C ARG A 105 -7.07 -1.01 10.67
N SER A 106 -6.32 0.10 10.62
CA SER A 106 -4.99 0.20 11.24
C SER A 106 -5.01 0.02 12.77
N THR A 107 -6.14 0.23 13.44
CA THR A 107 -6.27 -0.01 14.89
C THR A 107 -6.34 -1.51 15.24
N GLN A 108 -6.80 -2.37 14.31
CA GLN A 108 -6.82 -3.82 14.52
C GLN A 108 -5.45 -4.49 14.31
N VAL A 109 -4.57 -3.88 13.51
CA VAL A 109 -3.20 -4.37 13.29
C VAL A 109 -2.34 -4.25 14.56
N PHE A 110 -2.65 -3.32 15.46
CA PHE A 110 -1.88 -3.11 16.70
C PHE A 110 -2.19 -4.15 17.81
N LEU A 111 -3.18 -5.02 17.62
CA LEU A 111 -3.63 -5.98 18.64
C LEU A 111 -3.24 -7.44 18.37
N GLN A 112 -2.62 -7.77 17.23
CA GLN A 112 -2.34 -9.17 16.89
C GLN A 112 -0.91 -9.58 17.28
N LYS A 113 -0.75 -9.93 18.56
CA LYS A 113 0.48 -10.52 19.11
C LYS A 113 0.60 -12.04 18.83
N GLN A 114 0.17 -12.46 17.64
CA GLN A 114 0.11 -13.87 17.20
C GLN A 114 0.79 -14.12 15.84
N THR A 115 1.61 -13.17 15.36
CA THR A 115 2.09 -13.10 13.97
C THR A 115 3.05 -14.20 13.54
N VAL A 116 3.91 -14.70 14.44
CA VAL A 116 4.91 -15.70 14.08
C VAL A 116 4.22 -16.99 13.61
N SER A 117 3.46 -17.63 14.50
CA SER A 117 2.75 -18.90 14.18
C SER A 117 1.82 -18.82 12.97
N SER A 118 1.28 -17.64 12.64
CA SER A 118 0.42 -17.47 11.47
C SER A 118 1.20 -17.43 10.16
N GLU A 119 2.38 -16.80 10.14
CA GLU A 119 3.23 -16.73 8.95
C GLU A 119 3.81 -18.10 8.59
N GLU A 120 4.25 -18.89 9.59
CA GLU A 120 4.68 -20.27 9.34
C GLU A 120 3.54 -21.15 8.81
N ALA A 121 2.33 -20.98 9.33
CA ALA A 121 1.16 -21.74 8.85
C ALA A 121 0.81 -21.38 7.39
N LEU A 122 0.95 -20.10 7.01
CA LEU A 122 0.80 -19.66 5.63
C LEU A 122 1.84 -20.31 4.72
N VAL A 123 3.13 -20.25 5.09
CA VAL A 123 4.21 -20.84 4.30
C VAL A 123 4.00 -22.34 4.10
N ASP A 124 3.68 -23.07 5.17
CA ASP A 124 3.42 -24.51 5.12
C ASP A 124 2.20 -24.85 4.24
N ALA A 125 1.12 -24.05 4.34
CA ALA A 125 -0.06 -24.22 3.47
C ALA A 125 0.28 -24.01 1.99
N LEU A 126 1.07 -22.99 1.66
CA LEU A 126 1.52 -22.69 0.30
C LEU A 126 2.38 -23.81 -0.25
N ILE A 127 3.41 -24.24 0.47
CA ILE A 127 4.32 -25.33 0.05
C ILE A 127 3.52 -26.61 -0.22
N LYS A 128 2.65 -27.01 0.71
CA LYS A 128 1.83 -28.22 0.55
C LYS A 128 0.87 -28.12 -0.64
N SER A 129 0.26 -26.95 -0.85
CA SER A 129 -0.67 -26.75 -1.97
C SER A 129 0.05 -26.80 -3.32
N VAL A 130 1.20 -26.12 -3.45
CA VAL A 130 2.02 -26.12 -4.67
C VAL A 130 2.58 -27.51 -4.96
N ALA A 131 3.11 -28.21 -3.95
CA ALA A 131 3.59 -29.58 -4.10
C ALA A 131 2.50 -30.57 -4.54
N TYR A 132 1.23 -30.31 -4.21
CA TYR A 132 0.10 -31.09 -4.70
C TYR A 132 -0.27 -30.73 -6.15
N MET A 133 -0.35 -29.44 -6.46
CA MET A 133 -0.84 -28.92 -7.74
C MET A 133 0.17 -29.09 -8.89
N GLY A 134 1.47 -28.89 -8.63
CA GLY A 134 2.53 -28.94 -9.63
C GLY A 134 2.58 -30.26 -10.42
N PRO A 135 2.78 -31.42 -9.76
CA PRO A 135 2.81 -32.72 -10.44
C PRO A 135 1.50 -33.08 -11.17
N ARG A 136 0.38 -32.47 -10.77
CA ARG A 136 -0.95 -32.66 -11.38
C ARG A 136 -1.25 -31.63 -12.47
N LYS A 137 -0.34 -30.68 -12.71
CA LYS A 137 -0.50 -29.58 -13.65
C LYS A 137 -1.80 -28.79 -13.42
N ILE A 138 -2.16 -28.60 -12.16
CA ILE A 138 -3.29 -27.75 -11.77
C ILE A 138 -2.78 -26.31 -11.75
N GLY A 139 -3.33 -25.48 -12.65
CA GLY A 139 -2.96 -24.07 -12.74
C GLY A 139 -3.39 -23.29 -11.51
N ALA A 140 -2.45 -22.57 -10.89
CA ALA A 140 -2.72 -21.76 -9.71
C ALA A 140 -2.10 -20.38 -9.81
N LEU A 141 -2.76 -19.39 -9.22
CA LEU A 141 -2.32 -17.99 -9.15
C LEU A 141 -2.71 -17.41 -7.80
N ILE A 142 -1.73 -17.22 -6.91
CA ILE A 142 -1.95 -16.75 -5.54
C ILE A 142 -1.20 -15.45 -5.35
N ALA A 143 -1.90 -14.36 -5.02
CA ALA A 143 -1.33 -13.06 -4.70
C ALA A 143 -1.42 -12.81 -3.19
N ILE A 144 -0.30 -12.47 -2.57
CA ILE A 144 -0.22 -12.19 -1.13
C ILE A 144 0.00 -10.69 -0.95
N GLU A 145 -0.97 -10.04 -0.32
CA GLU A 145 -0.93 -8.62 0.06
C GLU A 145 0.27 -8.36 0.99
N GLN A 146 0.99 -7.27 0.74
CA GLN A 146 2.17 -6.86 1.51
C GLN A 146 1.90 -5.47 2.12
N THR A 147 2.72 -4.46 1.80
CA THR A 147 2.50 -3.11 2.34
C THR A 147 1.42 -2.35 1.58
N GLN A 148 1.27 -2.60 0.28
CA GLN A 148 0.20 -2.03 -0.53
C GLN A 148 -1.01 -2.95 -0.51
N THR A 149 -2.20 -2.35 -0.38
CA THR A 149 -3.45 -3.11 -0.41
C THR A 149 -3.85 -3.47 -1.84
N LEU A 150 -4.44 -4.65 -2.00
CA LEU A 150 -4.96 -5.18 -3.27
C LEU A 150 -6.48 -4.98 -3.40
N GLN A 151 -7.07 -4.03 -2.67
CA GLN A 151 -8.52 -3.84 -2.57
C GLN A 151 -9.23 -3.74 -3.92
N GLU A 152 -8.62 -3.07 -4.90
CA GLU A 152 -9.18 -2.93 -6.25
C GLU A 152 -9.34 -4.28 -6.97
N TYR A 153 -8.40 -5.21 -6.74
CA TYR A 153 -8.46 -6.56 -7.30
C TYR A 153 -9.37 -7.48 -6.47
N ILE A 154 -9.35 -7.33 -5.14
CA ILE A 154 -10.25 -8.05 -4.22
C ILE A 154 -11.71 -7.82 -4.61
N ALA A 155 -12.08 -6.58 -4.96
CA ALA A 155 -13.43 -6.21 -5.35
C ALA A 155 -13.93 -6.90 -6.64
N THR A 156 -13.02 -7.42 -7.47
CA THR A 156 -13.36 -8.13 -8.71
C THR A 156 -13.64 -9.62 -8.51
N GLY A 157 -13.18 -10.18 -7.39
CA GLY A 157 -13.30 -11.61 -7.09
C GLY A 157 -14.51 -11.96 -6.22
N ILE A 158 -14.64 -13.26 -5.92
CA ILE A 158 -15.64 -13.80 -5.00
C ILE A 158 -15.08 -13.69 -3.57
N PRO A 159 -15.73 -12.96 -2.66
CA PRO A 159 -15.26 -12.81 -1.29
C PRO A 159 -15.41 -14.14 -0.52
N LEU A 160 -14.35 -14.57 0.16
CA LEU A 160 -14.33 -15.79 0.96
C LEU A 160 -14.13 -15.51 2.45
N ASN A 161 -13.17 -14.65 2.79
CA ASN A 161 -12.74 -14.37 4.17
C ASN A 161 -12.48 -15.64 5.00
N ALA A 162 -11.83 -16.63 4.38
CA ALA A 162 -11.62 -17.95 4.93
C ALA A 162 -10.24 -18.10 5.57
N ASP A 163 -10.12 -19.02 6.53
CA ASP A 163 -8.83 -19.38 7.11
C ASP A 163 -7.96 -20.13 6.08
N ILE A 164 -6.66 -19.87 6.15
CA ILE A 164 -5.71 -20.42 5.17
C ILE A 164 -5.44 -21.88 5.51
N SER A 165 -5.64 -22.76 4.52
CA SER A 165 -5.27 -24.16 4.60
C SER A 165 -4.87 -24.67 3.22
N SER A 166 -3.98 -25.66 3.17
CA SER A 166 -3.57 -26.26 1.90
C SER A 166 -4.74 -26.93 1.18
N GLN A 167 -5.66 -27.56 1.93
CA GLN A 167 -6.86 -28.20 1.39
C GLN A 167 -7.78 -27.20 0.70
N LEU A 168 -7.98 -26.02 1.29
CA LEU A 168 -8.81 -24.98 0.68
C LEU A 168 -8.15 -24.40 -0.58
N LEU A 169 -6.84 -24.12 -0.54
CA LEU A 169 -6.11 -23.63 -1.72
C LEU A 169 -6.19 -24.63 -2.88
N ILE A 170 -5.98 -25.92 -2.61
CA ILE A 170 -6.11 -26.97 -3.62
C ILE A 170 -7.52 -27.00 -4.21
N ASN A 171 -8.55 -26.97 -3.35
CA ASN A 171 -9.95 -27.02 -3.79
C ASN A 171 -10.36 -25.81 -4.64
N ILE A 172 -9.86 -24.62 -4.32
CA ILE A 172 -10.14 -23.41 -5.10
C ILE A 172 -9.63 -23.58 -6.53
N PHE A 173 -8.44 -24.13 -6.74
CA PHE A 173 -7.82 -24.25 -8.06
C PHE A 173 -8.22 -25.51 -8.85
N ILE A 174 -9.15 -26.33 -8.35
CA ILE A 174 -9.62 -27.49 -9.13
C ILE A 174 -10.23 -27.01 -10.46
N PRO A 175 -9.76 -27.54 -11.61
CA PRO A 175 -10.26 -27.14 -12.92
C PRO A 175 -11.78 -27.30 -13.06
N ASN A 176 -12.40 -26.42 -13.84
CA ASN A 176 -13.84 -26.41 -14.12
C ASN A 176 -14.74 -26.15 -12.91
N THR A 177 -14.22 -25.49 -11.87
CA THR A 177 -15.02 -25.03 -10.72
C THR A 177 -15.27 -23.52 -10.77
N PRO A 178 -16.28 -22.96 -10.10
CA PRO A 178 -16.50 -21.52 -10.14
C PRO A 178 -15.34 -20.66 -9.58
N LEU A 179 -14.48 -21.21 -8.72
CA LEU A 179 -13.45 -20.44 -8.01
C LEU A 179 -12.06 -20.47 -8.67
N HIS A 180 -11.80 -21.38 -9.59
CA HIS A 180 -10.45 -21.61 -10.15
C HIS A 180 -9.99 -20.60 -11.20
N ASP A 181 -10.93 -19.83 -11.76
CA ASP A 181 -10.64 -18.90 -12.85
C ASP A 181 -10.27 -17.52 -12.31
N GLY A 182 -8.97 -17.25 -12.23
CA GLY A 182 -8.42 -16.01 -11.69
C GLY A 182 -7.48 -16.25 -10.51
N ALA A 183 -7.23 -15.18 -9.76
CA ALA A 183 -6.30 -15.19 -8.63
C ALA A 183 -7.01 -15.42 -7.30
N VAL A 184 -6.32 -16.13 -6.41
CA VAL A 184 -6.60 -16.09 -4.97
C VAL A 184 -5.83 -14.93 -4.36
N ILE A 185 -6.51 -14.08 -3.60
CA ILE A 185 -5.88 -12.98 -2.87
C ILE A 185 -5.85 -13.30 -1.38
N VAL A 186 -4.65 -13.38 -0.83
CA VAL A 186 -4.38 -13.57 0.59
C VAL A 186 -4.04 -12.22 1.21
N GLY A 187 -4.71 -11.88 2.30
CA GLY A 187 -4.44 -10.66 3.06
C GLY A 187 -4.84 -10.86 4.51
N HIS A 188 -4.11 -10.23 5.43
CA HIS A 188 -4.39 -10.31 6.88
C HIS A 188 -4.49 -11.76 7.39
N ASN A 189 -3.63 -12.65 6.89
CA ASN A 189 -3.63 -14.08 7.20
C ASN A 189 -4.96 -14.83 6.92
N LYS A 190 -5.72 -14.36 5.92
CA LYS A 190 -6.91 -15.03 5.40
C LYS A 190 -6.92 -15.03 3.89
N ILE A 191 -7.63 -16.00 3.30
CA ILE A 191 -8.01 -15.95 1.90
C ILE A 191 -9.18 -14.97 1.79
N VAL A 192 -8.91 -13.77 1.29
CA VAL A 192 -9.89 -12.67 1.25
C VAL A 192 -10.84 -12.86 0.07
N ALA A 193 -10.30 -13.22 -1.09
CA ALA A 193 -11.07 -13.48 -2.31
C ALA A 193 -10.44 -14.58 -3.16
N ALA A 194 -11.27 -15.21 -4.00
CA ALA A 194 -10.84 -16.09 -5.08
C ALA A 194 -11.45 -15.61 -6.41
N SER A 195 -10.96 -16.13 -7.55
CA SER A 195 -11.42 -15.70 -8.88
C SER A 195 -11.25 -14.19 -9.12
N ALA A 196 -10.25 -13.57 -8.51
CA ALA A 196 -9.97 -12.15 -8.70
C ALA A 196 -9.22 -11.89 -10.02
N TYR A 197 -9.57 -10.81 -10.70
CA TYR A 197 -8.88 -10.37 -11.92
C TYR A 197 -7.67 -9.51 -11.56
N LEU A 198 -6.50 -9.92 -12.07
CA LEU A 198 -5.24 -9.19 -11.93
C LEU A 198 -4.86 -8.51 -13.25
N PRO A 199 -4.08 -7.41 -13.22
CA PRO A 199 -3.65 -6.73 -14.43
C PRO A 199 -2.62 -7.59 -15.16
N LEU A 200 -2.73 -7.66 -16.47
CA LEU A 200 -1.77 -8.39 -17.32
C LEU A 200 -0.61 -7.46 -17.68
N SER A 201 0.63 -7.94 -17.56
CA SER A 201 1.78 -7.20 -18.08
C SER A 201 1.74 -7.16 -19.62
N GLU A 202 1.96 -5.97 -20.17
CA GLU A 202 2.11 -5.73 -21.61
C GLU A 202 3.56 -5.88 -22.08
N SER A 203 4.49 -6.27 -21.20
CA SER A 203 5.89 -6.34 -21.54
C SER A 203 6.17 -7.39 -22.61
N MET A 204 6.77 -6.93 -23.72
CA MET A 204 7.24 -7.78 -24.82
C MET A 204 8.44 -8.65 -24.45
N THR A 205 9.04 -8.43 -23.27
CA THR A 205 10.18 -9.22 -22.77
C THR A 205 9.75 -10.55 -22.14
N ILE A 206 8.45 -10.74 -21.88
CA ILE A 206 7.90 -11.98 -21.32
C ILE A 206 7.92 -13.07 -22.40
N SER A 207 8.52 -14.22 -22.10
CA SER A 207 8.53 -15.37 -23.02
C SER A 207 7.12 -15.69 -23.53
N LYS A 208 7.01 -16.04 -24.81
CA LYS A 208 5.73 -16.41 -25.42
C LYS A 208 5.14 -17.70 -24.83
N GLU A 209 5.99 -18.52 -24.21
CA GLU A 209 5.62 -19.76 -23.52
C GLU A 209 4.83 -19.50 -22.22
N PHE A 210 4.86 -18.27 -21.70
CA PHE A 210 4.13 -17.94 -20.48
C PHE A 210 2.65 -17.64 -20.77
N GLY A 211 1.77 -18.43 -20.16
CA GLY A 211 0.32 -18.25 -20.21
C GLY A 211 -0.19 -17.00 -19.47
N THR A 212 -1.51 -16.83 -19.45
CA THR A 212 -2.19 -15.66 -18.87
C THR A 212 -1.93 -15.48 -17.37
N ARG A 213 -1.87 -16.57 -16.58
CA ARG A 213 -1.56 -16.51 -15.13
C ARG A 213 -0.18 -15.91 -14.85
N HIS A 214 0.82 -16.22 -15.67
CA HIS A 214 2.16 -15.64 -15.55
C HIS A 214 2.14 -14.14 -15.86
N ARG A 215 1.47 -13.73 -16.95
CA ARG A 215 1.33 -12.31 -17.30
C ARG A 215 0.58 -11.52 -16.24
N ALA A 216 -0.45 -12.12 -15.64
CA ALA A 216 -1.20 -11.56 -14.52
C ALA A 216 -0.32 -11.37 -13.28
N ALA A 217 0.49 -12.37 -12.94
CA ALA A 217 1.42 -12.26 -11.82
C ALA A 217 2.49 -11.18 -12.02
N ILE A 218 3.06 -11.12 -13.23
CA ILE A 218 4.07 -10.11 -13.59
C ILE A 218 3.43 -8.72 -13.56
N GLY A 219 2.26 -8.55 -14.18
CA GLY A 219 1.55 -7.27 -14.21
C GLY A 219 1.16 -6.77 -12.82
N LEU A 220 0.73 -7.67 -11.93
CA LEU A 220 0.50 -7.30 -10.52
C LEU A 220 1.81 -6.89 -9.83
N SER A 221 2.91 -7.59 -10.09
CA SER A 221 4.21 -7.31 -9.48
C SER A 221 4.86 -6.00 -9.96
N GLU A 222 4.50 -5.52 -11.15
CA GLU A 222 4.95 -4.24 -11.71
C GLU A 222 4.25 -3.07 -11.01
N ASN A 223 2.99 -3.27 -10.63
CA ASN A 223 2.13 -2.23 -10.05
C ASN A 223 2.03 -2.29 -8.52
N SER A 224 2.54 -3.35 -7.88
CA SER A 224 2.48 -3.53 -6.43
C SER A 224 3.68 -4.26 -5.83
N ASP A 225 3.80 -4.22 -4.49
CA ASP A 225 4.80 -4.99 -3.76
C ASP A 225 4.37 -6.41 -3.37
N ALA A 226 3.20 -6.84 -3.86
CA ALA A 226 2.63 -8.15 -3.58
C ALA A 226 3.56 -9.28 -4.04
N LEU A 227 3.57 -10.36 -3.26
CA LEU A 227 4.23 -11.61 -3.63
C LEU A 227 3.22 -12.47 -4.36
N THR A 228 3.49 -12.80 -5.63
CA THR A 228 2.60 -13.64 -6.43
C THR A 228 3.26 -14.98 -6.72
N ILE A 229 2.51 -16.06 -6.54
CA ILE A 229 2.94 -17.44 -6.74
C ILE A 229 2.11 -18.03 -7.89
N ILE A 230 2.78 -18.72 -8.80
CA ILE A 230 2.18 -19.32 -9.98
C ILE A 230 2.54 -20.80 -10.04
N VAL A 231 1.56 -21.64 -10.33
CA VAL A 231 1.77 -23.03 -10.78
C VAL A 231 1.29 -23.12 -12.22
N SER A 232 2.18 -23.54 -13.13
CA SER A 232 1.86 -23.68 -14.54
C SER A 232 0.95 -24.88 -14.79
N GLU A 233 -0.17 -24.68 -15.50
CA GLU A 233 -1.05 -25.77 -15.93
C GLU A 233 -0.49 -26.56 -17.13
N GLU A 234 0.53 -26.05 -17.80
CA GLU A 234 1.15 -26.74 -18.94
C GLU A 234 2.31 -27.63 -18.49
N THR A 235 3.16 -27.08 -17.61
CA THR A 235 4.42 -27.72 -17.20
C THR A 235 4.39 -28.23 -15.76
N GLY A 236 3.53 -27.70 -14.90
CA GLY A 236 3.56 -27.95 -13.46
C GLY A 236 4.65 -27.14 -12.73
N ALA A 237 5.44 -26.34 -13.45
CA ALA A 237 6.52 -25.53 -12.89
C ALA A 237 5.97 -24.47 -11.94
N THR A 238 6.72 -24.23 -10.86
CA THR A 238 6.41 -23.18 -9.87
C THR A 238 7.19 -21.92 -10.22
N SER A 239 6.54 -20.77 -10.17
CA SER A 239 7.16 -19.48 -10.41
C SER A 239 6.70 -18.47 -9.38
N VAL A 240 7.48 -17.40 -9.19
CA VAL A 240 7.19 -16.32 -8.25
C VAL A 240 7.45 -14.97 -8.91
N ALA A 241 6.54 -14.01 -8.71
CA ALA A 241 6.70 -12.63 -9.17
C ALA A 241 6.59 -11.65 -8.00
N ARG A 242 7.51 -10.69 -7.91
CA ARG A 242 7.49 -9.61 -6.91
C ARG A 242 8.30 -8.41 -7.37
N LYS A 243 7.76 -7.19 -7.24
CA LYS A 243 8.44 -5.92 -7.56
C LYS A 243 9.12 -5.94 -8.94
N GLY A 244 8.40 -6.42 -9.97
CA GLY A 244 8.88 -6.56 -11.34
C GLY A 244 9.94 -7.65 -11.57
N GLN A 245 10.33 -8.41 -10.54
CA GLN A 245 11.20 -9.57 -10.69
C GLN A 245 10.35 -10.83 -10.85
N PHE A 246 10.73 -11.68 -11.80
CA PHE A 246 10.08 -12.95 -12.08
C PHE A 246 11.09 -14.09 -11.98
N LEU A 247 10.85 -15.00 -11.04
CA LEU A 247 11.64 -16.21 -10.82
C LEU A 247 10.86 -17.39 -11.39
N HIS A 248 11.42 -18.08 -12.37
CA HIS A 248 10.79 -19.16 -13.09
C HIS A 248 11.40 -20.52 -12.72
N ASP A 249 10.57 -21.56 -12.79
CA ASP A 249 10.95 -22.98 -12.61
C ASP A 249 11.73 -23.25 -11.33
N LEU A 250 11.18 -22.75 -10.21
CA LEU A 250 11.76 -22.92 -8.89
C LEU A 250 11.64 -24.36 -8.42
N THR A 251 12.73 -24.89 -7.89
CA THR A 251 12.72 -26.14 -7.12
C THR A 251 11.95 -25.96 -5.81
N ALA A 252 11.55 -27.07 -5.16
CA ALA A 252 10.84 -27.00 -3.88
C ALA A 252 11.64 -26.24 -2.81
N ASP A 253 12.96 -26.47 -2.74
CA ASP A 253 13.85 -25.83 -1.77
C ASP A 253 14.02 -24.34 -2.06
N GLU A 254 14.19 -23.95 -3.32
CA GLU A 254 14.26 -22.54 -3.73
C GLU A 254 12.94 -21.81 -3.45
N PHE A 255 11.81 -22.46 -3.76
CA PHE A 255 10.49 -21.91 -3.49
C PHE A 255 10.26 -21.68 -1.99
N GLU A 256 10.57 -22.66 -1.14
CA GLU A 256 10.50 -22.50 0.31
C GLU A 256 11.40 -21.37 0.81
N THR A 257 12.64 -21.31 0.32
CA THR A 257 13.60 -20.25 0.68
C THR A 257 13.07 -18.87 0.32
N VAL A 258 12.51 -18.72 -0.88
CA VAL A 258 11.89 -17.49 -1.37
C VAL A 258 10.71 -17.08 -0.49
N LEU A 259 9.80 -18.02 -0.17
CA LEU A 259 8.66 -17.75 0.70
C LEU A 259 9.10 -17.30 2.10
N ARG A 260 10.02 -18.03 2.72
CA ARG A 260 10.52 -17.67 4.07
C ARG A 260 11.18 -16.30 4.07
N THR A 261 11.99 -16.00 3.05
CA THR A 261 12.67 -14.70 2.92
C THR A 261 11.69 -13.53 2.80
N TYR A 262 10.57 -13.73 2.11
CA TYR A 262 9.62 -12.65 1.84
C TYR A 262 8.43 -12.58 2.80
N LEU A 263 8.08 -13.68 3.48
CA LEU A 263 6.91 -13.76 4.36
C LEU A 263 7.28 -13.81 5.84
N ILE A 264 8.43 -14.38 6.19
CA ILE A 264 8.89 -14.44 7.58
C ILE A 264 9.93 -13.34 7.77
N SER A 265 9.55 -12.29 8.49
CA SER A 265 10.55 -11.34 8.97
C SER A 265 11.39 -12.03 10.03
N GLU A 266 12.70 -12.13 9.86
CA GLU A 266 13.55 -12.58 10.97
C GLU A 266 13.20 -11.74 12.21
N PRO A 267 12.91 -12.37 13.36
CA PRO A 267 12.73 -11.60 14.57
C PRO A 267 14.04 -10.87 14.80
N THR A 268 14.03 -9.54 14.67
CA THR A 268 15.12 -8.71 15.18
C THR A 268 15.28 -9.12 16.62
N VAL A 269 16.34 -9.87 16.93
CA VAL A 269 16.74 -10.14 18.31
C VAL A 269 17.10 -8.77 18.88
N THR A 270 16.12 -8.07 19.43
CA THR A 270 16.34 -6.84 20.17
C THR A 270 17.05 -7.27 21.45
N LEU A 271 18.38 -7.27 21.40
CA LEU A 271 19.17 -7.43 22.62
C LEU A 271 18.73 -6.31 23.57
N PRO A 272 18.40 -6.63 24.83
CA PRO A 272 18.03 -5.64 25.82
C PRO A 272 19.08 -4.53 25.89
N TRP A 273 18.62 -3.28 25.97
CA TRP A 273 19.45 -2.07 25.89
C TRP A 273 20.64 -2.08 26.86
N TYR A 274 20.53 -2.76 28.01
CA TYR A 274 21.60 -2.89 29.01
C TYR A 274 22.81 -3.72 28.53
N LYS A 275 22.61 -4.72 27.65
CA LYS A 275 23.73 -5.51 27.08
C LYS A 275 24.55 -4.71 26.06
N LYS A 276 23.95 -3.69 25.43
CA LYS A 276 24.65 -2.79 24.51
C LYS A 276 25.60 -1.82 25.25
N ILE A 277 25.34 -1.55 26.53
CA ILE A 277 26.14 -0.67 27.39
C ILE A 277 27.23 -1.46 28.13
N LEU A 278 26.97 -2.71 28.51
CA LEU A 278 27.93 -3.56 29.24
C LEU A 278 28.96 -4.27 28.34
N GLY A 279 28.79 -4.27 27.01
CA GLY A 279 29.60 -5.03 26.06
C GLY A 279 30.89 -4.37 25.57
N GLY A 280 31.36 -3.27 26.17
CA GLY A 280 32.49 -2.50 25.63
C GLY A 280 33.45 -1.97 26.68
N LYS A 281 34.32 -2.84 27.22
CA LYS A 281 35.72 -2.54 27.60
C LYS A 281 36.40 -3.82 28.08
N GLY A 282 37.35 -4.29 27.28
CA GLY A 282 38.13 -5.49 27.57
C GLY A 282 39.27 -5.70 26.58
N LYS A 283 40.15 -4.70 26.46
CA LYS A 283 41.62 -4.78 26.37
C LYS A 283 42.18 -3.38 26.11
#